data_AF-A0A5C6XWN2-F1
#
_entry.id   AF-A0A5C6XWN2-F1
#
_cell.length_a   1.000
_cell.length_b   1.000
_cell.length_c   1.000
_cell.angle_alpha   90.00
_cell.angle_beta   90.00
_cell.angle_gamma   90.00
#
_symmetry.space_group_name_H-M   'P 1'
#
loop_
_entity.id
_entity.type
_entity.pdbx_description
1 polymer ?
#
loop_
_entity_poly.entity_id
_entity_poly.type
_entity_poly.pdbx_seq_one_letter_code
_entity_poly.pdbx_strand_id
1 'polypeptide(L)'
;MSNNKSNSRMSFEKGQVKNTTNKARLIAFVEQSEYIAKSEQPIICKRFNLPYLKGVFANEYRKRFYNYLYYTTTTTADVFKQTKIPEKFLCQAKAYYEKKGLLQVLFSGRCPVTKSKNVNFLSTNKKLFSDNYNIK
;
A
#
# COMPACT_ATOMS: atom_id res chain seq x y z
N MET A 1 -35.61 39.51 -22.59
CA MET A 1 -34.54 39.11 -21.64
C MET A 1 -35.03 37.96 -20.80
N SER A 2 -34.36 36.81 -20.83
CA SER A 2 -34.07 35.96 -19.66
C SER A 2 -33.46 34.63 -20.11
N ASN A 3 -32.12 34.56 -20.06
CA ASN A 3 -31.36 33.33 -20.23
C ASN A 3 -31.38 32.54 -18.91
N ASN A 4 -32.22 31.50 -18.82
CA ASN A 4 -32.11 30.49 -17.76
C ASN A 4 -31.02 29.47 -18.13
N LYS A 5 -29.76 29.74 -17.76
CA LYS A 5 -28.63 28.80 -17.95
C LYS A 5 -27.69 28.83 -16.73
N SER A 6 -28.15 28.37 -15.56
CA SER A 6 -27.29 28.37 -14.36
C SER A 6 -27.38 27.13 -13.45
N ASN A 7 -28.04 26.04 -13.85
CA ASN A 7 -28.17 24.86 -12.97
C ASN A 7 -27.17 23.71 -13.24
N SER A 8 -26.39 23.73 -14.33
CA SER A 8 -25.50 22.60 -14.66
C SER A 8 -24.12 22.62 -14.00
N ARG A 9 -23.57 23.79 -13.66
CA ARG A 9 -22.24 23.90 -13.02
C ARG A 9 -22.27 23.56 -11.52
N MET A 10 -23.32 24.00 -10.81
CA MET A 10 -23.45 23.77 -9.36
C MET A 10 -23.64 22.29 -8.98
N SER A 11 -24.31 21.50 -9.82
CA SER A 11 -24.51 20.06 -9.58
C SER A 11 -23.22 19.25 -9.80
N PHE A 12 -22.40 19.66 -10.78
CA PHE A 12 -21.11 19.05 -11.07
C PHE A 12 -20.08 19.30 -9.95
N GLU A 13 -19.98 20.54 -9.46
CA GLU A 13 -19.09 20.87 -8.33
C GLU A 13 -19.50 20.16 -7.04
N LYS A 14 -20.80 20.09 -6.71
CA LYS A 14 -21.29 19.32 -5.55
C LYS A 14 -21.00 17.82 -5.67
N GLY A 15 -21.07 17.25 -6.88
CA GLY A 15 -20.73 15.85 -7.16
C GLY A 15 -19.23 15.56 -6.97
N GLN A 16 -18.36 16.48 -7.40
CA GLN A 16 -16.91 16.35 -7.23
C GLN A 16 -16.49 16.43 -5.76
N VAL A 17 -17.02 17.41 -5.01
CA VAL A 17 -16.71 17.57 -3.58
C VAL A 17 -17.15 16.35 -2.78
N LYS A 18 -18.35 15.82 -3.06
CA LYS A 18 -18.87 14.60 -2.39
C LYS A 18 -18.02 13.37 -2.69
N ASN A 19 -17.56 13.20 -3.92
CA ASN A 19 -16.67 12.10 -4.31
C ASN A 19 -15.29 12.20 -3.62
N THR A 20 -14.75 13.41 -3.49
CA THR A 20 -13.49 13.63 -2.76
C THR A 20 -13.62 13.28 -1.27
N THR A 21 -14.71 13.71 -0.62
CA THR A 21 -14.98 13.38 0.78
C THR A 21 -15.20 11.89 1.00
N ASN A 22 -15.98 11.23 0.13
CA ASN A 22 -16.20 9.79 0.21
C ASN A 22 -14.90 9.00 0.00
N LYS A 23 -14.03 9.46 -0.92
CA LYS A 23 -12.73 8.84 -1.15
C LYS A 23 -11.81 8.99 0.07
N ALA A 24 -11.81 10.15 0.73
CA ALA A 24 -11.05 10.35 1.97
C ALA A 24 -11.54 9.41 3.08
N ARG A 25 -12.86 9.25 3.23
CA ARG A 25 -13.46 8.29 4.18
C ARG A 25 -13.08 6.84 3.88
N LEU A 26 -13.08 6.46 2.60
CA LEU A 26 -12.62 5.13 2.17
C LEU A 26 -11.15 4.93 2.52
N ILE A 27 -10.27 5.91 2.26
CA ILE A 27 -8.84 5.82 2.60
C ILE A 27 -8.67 5.62 4.11
N ALA A 28 -9.31 6.45 4.93
CA ALA A 28 -9.24 6.33 6.39
C ALA A 28 -9.75 4.97 6.90
N PHE A 29 -10.83 4.47 6.31
CA PHE A 29 -11.35 3.13 6.64
C PHE A 29 -10.35 2.03 6.30
N VAL A 30 -9.76 2.08 5.10
CA VAL A 30 -8.77 1.07 4.68
C VAL A 30 -7.52 1.16 5.54
N GLU A 31 -7.07 2.36 5.91
CA GLU A 31 -5.92 2.60 6.80
C GLU A 31 -6.08 1.98 8.20
N GLN A 32 -7.31 1.92 8.72
CA GLN A 32 -7.61 1.33 10.04
C GLN A 32 -7.92 -0.17 9.99
N SER A 33 -8.25 -0.70 8.80
CA SER A 33 -8.63 -2.10 8.63
C SER A 33 -7.42 -3.02 8.52
N GLU A 34 -7.57 -4.31 8.83
CA GLU A 34 -6.63 -5.34 8.40
C GLU A 34 -6.61 -5.48 6.86
N TYR A 35 -5.85 -6.44 6.33
CA TYR A 35 -5.87 -6.74 4.90
C TYR A 35 -7.29 -7.11 4.45
N ILE A 36 -7.78 -6.42 3.41
CA ILE A 36 -9.11 -6.65 2.82
C ILE A 36 -8.93 -7.52 1.58
N ALA A 37 -9.64 -8.65 1.54
CA ALA A 37 -9.56 -9.59 0.43
C ALA A 37 -10.03 -8.94 -0.88
N LYS A 38 -9.41 -9.33 -2.00
CA LYS A 38 -9.67 -8.73 -3.32
C LYS A 38 -11.15 -8.78 -3.73
N SER A 39 -11.87 -9.82 -3.33
CA SER A 39 -13.32 -10.00 -3.56
C SER A 39 -14.19 -9.01 -2.77
N GLU A 40 -13.72 -8.53 -1.61
CA GLU A 40 -14.46 -7.64 -0.71
C GLU A 40 -14.28 -6.16 -1.07
N GLN A 41 -13.14 -5.81 -1.68
CA GLN A 41 -12.82 -4.43 -2.01
C GLN A 41 -13.91 -3.71 -2.83
N PRO A 42 -14.53 -4.32 -3.87
CA PRO A 42 -15.62 -3.69 -4.61
C PRO A 42 -16.87 -3.47 -3.75
N ILE A 43 -17.17 -4.38 -2.82
CA ILE A 43 -18.31 -4.27 -1.91
C ILE A 43 -18.11 -3.09 -0.97
N ILE A 44 -16.89 -2.93 -0.43
CA ILE A 44 -16.55 -1.81 0.45
C ILE A 44 -16.63 -0.48 -0.32
N CYS A 45 -16.09 -0.38 -1.53
CA CYS A 45 -16.24 0.84 -2.35
C CYS A 45 -17.72 1.22 -2.56
N LYS A 46 -18.58 0.23 -2.82
CA LYS A 46 -20.03 0.46 -2.96
C LYS A 46 -20.66 1.02 -1.69
N ARG A 47 -20.25 0.58 -0.49
CA ARG A 47 -20.73 1.14 0.79
C ARG A 47 -20.43 2.64 0.94
N PHE A 48 -19.35 3.12 0.33
CA PHE A 48 -18.98 4.54 0.30
C PHE A 48 -19.55 5.29 -0.91
N ASN A 49 -20.45 4.68 -1.69
CA ASN A 49 -20.98 5.23 -2.94
C ASN A 49 -19.88 5.59 -3.95
N LEU A 50 -18.84 4.75 -4.05
CA LEU A 50 -17.73 4.92 -4.98
C LEU A 50 -17.64 3.75 -5.96
N PRO A 51 -17.16 3.99 -7.19
CA PRO A 51 -16.74 2.91 -8.08
C PRO A 51 -15.56 2.14 -7.47
N TYR A 52 -15.24 0.96 -8.00
CA TYR A 52 -14.12 0.17 -7.48
C TYR A 52 -12.78 0.91 -7.70
N LEU A 53 -12.15 1.35 -6.62
CA LEU A 53 -10.89 2.08 -6.63
C LEU A 53 -9.71 1.18 -6.23
N LYS A 54 -9.28 0.29 -7.14
CA LYS A 54 -8.13 -0.62 -6.92
C LYS A 54 -6.87 0.09 -6.40
N GLY A 55 -6.61 1.30 -6.87
CA GLY A 55 -5.44 2.08 -6.49
C GLY A 55 -5.39 2.46 -5.01
N VAL A 56 -6.54 2.65 -4.36
CA VAL A 56 -6.59 3.01 -2.92
C VAL A 56 -6.03 1.87 -2.07
N PHE A 57 -6.56 0.66 -2.25
CA PHE A 57 -6.12 -0.53 -1.53
C PHE A 57 -4.66 -0.86 -1.85
N ALA A 58 -4.28 -0.87 -3.13
CA ALA A 58 -2.92 -1.22 -3.54
C ALA A 58 -1.88 -0.23 -3.00
N ASN A 59 -2.19 1.08 -2.99
CA ASN A 59 -1.27 2.07 -2.46
C ASN A 59 -1.14 1.96 -0.93
N GLU A 60 -2.23 1.70 -0.23
CA GLU A 60 -2.20 1.54 1.23
C GLU A 60 -1.38 0.31 1.64
N TYR A 61 -1.58 -0.84 1.00
CA TYR A 61 -0.80 -2.04 1.32
C TYR A 61 0.68 -1.91 0.98
N ARG A 62 1.02 -1.20 -0.11
CA ARG A 62 2.42 -0.85 -0.40
C ARG A 62 3.00 0.09 0.66
N LYS A 63 2.24 1.10 1.09
CA LYS A 63 2.64 2.04 2.15
C LYS A 63 2.89 1.30 3.47
N ARG A 64 2.02 0.38 3.88
CA ARG A 64 2.21 -0.46 5.07
C ARG A 64 3.47 -1.32 4.99
N PHE A 65 3.67 -1.99 3.86
CA PHE A 65 4.89 -2.76 3.62
C PHE A 65 6.15 -1.89 3.74
N TYR A 66 6.13 -0.72 3.10
CA TYR A 66 7.23 0.24 3.12
C TYR A 66 7.53 0.73 4.55
N ASN A 67 6.50 1.15 5.28
CA ASN A 67 6.63 1.68 6.64
C ASN A 67 7.10 0.60 7.62
N TYR A 68 6.59 -0.62 7.49
CA TYR A 68 7.05 -1.73 8.33
C TYR A 68 8.55 -1.99 8.14
N LEU A 69 9.02 -2.01 6.89
CA LEU A 69 10.43 -2.20 6.56
C LEU A 69 11.33 -1.00 6.87
N TYR A 70 10.75 0.17 7.16
CA TYR A 70 11.51 1.35 7.55
C TYR A 70 12.01 1.23 8.99
N TYR A 71 11.17 0.68 9.87
CA TYR A 71 11.50 0.46 11.28
C TYR A 71 12.07 -0.93 11.56
N THR A 72 11.83 -1.90 10.68
CA THR A 72 12.22 -3.29 10.90
C THR A 72 12.89 -3.88 9.67
N THR A 73 14.15 -4.28 9.83
CA THR A 73 14.84 -5.08 8.80
C THR A 73 14.38 -6.53 8.90
N THR A 74 13.62 -7.02 7.92
CA THR A 74 13.11 -8.39 7.97
C THR A 74 12.83 -8.99 6.59
N THR A 75 12.40 -10.24 6.57
CA THR A 75 12.01 -10.99 5.37
C THR A 75 10.56 -10.74 4.99
N THR A 76 10.21 -10.93 3.71
CA THR A 76 8.83 -10.80 3.22
C THR A 76 7.85 -11.72 3.96
N ALA A 77 8.31 -12.92 4.36
CA ALA A 77 7.50 -13.89 5.10
C ALA A 77 7.10 -13.37 6.48
N ASP A 78 7.99 -12.64 7.16
CA ASP A 78 7.69 -12.02 8.45
C ASP A 78 6.69 -10.89 8.27
N VAL A 79 6.84 -10.06 7.23
CA VAL A 79 5.87 -9.00 6.93
C VAL A 79 4.48 -9.59 6.63
N PHE A 80 4.39 -10.72 5.91
CA PHE A 80 3.13 -11.43 5.72
C PHE A 80 2.51 -11.84 7.04
N LYS A 81 3.28 -12.44 7.96
CA LYS A 81 2.75 -12.88 9.25
C LYS A 81 2.17 -11.75 10.08
N GLN A 82 2.82 -10.60 10.05
CA GLN A 82 2.46 -9.41 10.85
C GLN A 82 1.33 -8.61 10.23
N THR A 83 1.38 -8.38 8.92
CA THR A 83 0.41 -7.51 8.23
C THR A 83 -0.78 -8.26 7.65
N LYS A 84 -0.71 -9.59 7.57
CA LYS A 84 -1.66 -10.48 6.87
C LYS A 84 -1.84 -10.18 5.38
N ILE A 85 -1.02 -9.29 4.81
CA ILE A 85 -1.05 -8.95 3.38
C ILE A 85 -0.43 -10.10 2.59
N PRO A 86 -1.15 -10.73 1.63
CA PRO A 86 -0.68 -11.92 0.92
C PRO A 86 0.71 -11.75 0.31
N GLU A 87 1.53 -12.80 0.44
CA GLU A 87 2.92 -12.79 -0.01
C GLU A 87 3.08 -12.43 -1.49
N LYS A 88 2.16 -12.91 -2.35
CA LYS A 88 2.14 -12.54 -3.78
C LYS A 88 2.10 -11.02 -3.98
N PHE A 89 1.34 -10.29 -3.15
CA PHE A 89 1.28 -8.83 -3.21
C PHE A 89 2.56 -8.20 -2.66
N LEU A 90 3.09 -8.73 -1.55
CA LEU A 90 4.33 -8.24 -0.97
C LEU A 90 5.53 -8.39 -1.91
N CYS A 91 5.62 -9.48 -2.66
CA CYS A 91 6.64 -9.66 -3.70
C CYS A 91 6.52 -8.60 -4.82
N GLN A 92 5.30 -8.23 -5.20
CA GLN A 92 5.08 -7.13 -6.15
C GLN A 92 5.47 -5.77 -5.56
N ALA A 93 5.15 -5.54 -4.29
CA ALA A 93 5.53 -4.31 -3.58
C ALA A 93 7.06 -4.20 -3.44
N LYS A 94 7.74 -5.30 -3.10
CA LYS A 94 9.19 -5.42 -3.08
C LYS A 94 9.79 -4.99 -4.42
N ALA A 95 9.42 -5.65 -5.51
CA ALA A 95 9.93 -5.31 -6.85
C ALA A 95 9.67 -3.84 -7.24
N TYR A 96 8.50 -3.31 -6.86
CA TYR A 96 8.16 -1.90 -7.10
C TYR A 96 9.09 -0.93 -6.37
N TYR A 97 9.41 -1.18 -5.10
CA TYR A 97 10.27 -0.29 -4.31
C TYR A 97 11.76 -0.48 -4.61
N GLU A 98 12.20 -1.70 -4.92
CA GLU A 98 13.57 -1.97 -5.37
C GLU A 98 13.87 -1.24 -6.67
N LYS A 99 12.97 -1.32 -7.67
CA LYS A 99 13.12 -0.59 -8.93
C LYS A 99 13.24 0.93 -8.74
N LYS A 100 12.69 1.46 -7.65
CA LYS A 100 12.74 2.89 -7.31
C LYS A 100 13.93 3.28 -6.43
N GLY A 101 14.79 2.34 -6.04
CA GLY A 101 15.87 2.58 -5.08
C GLY A 101 15.36 2.98 -3.69
N LEU A 102 14.15 2.55 -3.35
CA LEU A 102 13.49 2.84 -2.08
C LEU A 102 13.52 1.65 -1.10
N LEU A 103 13.92 0.48 -1.57
CA LEU A 103 14.10 -0.73 -0.79
C LEU A 103 15.41 -1.39 -1.25
N GLN A 104 16.17 -1.94 -0.31
CA GLN A 104 17.37 -2.70 -0.60
C GLN A 104 17.39 -4.01 0.22
N VAL A 105 17.96 -5.05 -0.38
CA VAL A 105 18.37 -6.26 0.35
C VAL A 105 19.65 -5.93 1.09
N LEU A 106 19.63 -6.03 2.43
CA LEU A 106 20.81 -5.73 3.24
C LEU A 106 21.73 -6.94 3.36
N PHE A 107 21.16 -8.13 3.59
CA PHE A 107 21.89 -9.38 3.65
C PHE A 107 20.96 -10.56 3.37
N SER A 108 21.57 -11.72 3.10
CA SER A 108 20.87 -13.00 3.02
C SER A 108 21.20 -13.85 4.24
N GLY A 109 20.20 -14.51 4.80
CA GLY A 109 20.37 -15.31 6.00
C GLY A 109 19.33 -16.40 6.14
N ARG A 110 19.19 -16.92 7.36
CA ARG A 110 18.12 -17.88 7.68
C ARG A 110 16.89 -17.13 8.16
N CYS A 111 15.74 -17.39 7.56
CA CYS A 111 14.47 -16.79 8.03
C CYS A 111 14.14 -17.33 9.43
N PRO A 112 13.85 -16.46 10.42
CA PRO A 112 13.51 -16.90 11.78
C PRO A 112 12.18 -17.67 11.82
N VAL A 113 11.31 -17.40 10.86
CA VAL A 113 9.92 -17.86 10.82
C VAL A 113 9.73 -19.16 10.07
N THR A 114 10.27 -19.29 8.85
CA THR A 114 10.15 -20.51 8.04
C THR A 114 11.35 -21.43 8.19
N LYS A 115 12.40 -20.99 8.92
CA LYS A 115 13.71 -21.65 9.04
C LYS A 115 14.42 -21.87 7.70
N SER A 116 13.91 -21.31 6.61
CA SER A 116 14.49 -21.41 5.26
C SER A 116 15.83 -20.71 5.19
N LYS A 117 16.77 -21.25 4.41
CA LYS A 117 18.10 -20.67 4.20
C LYS A 117 18.08 -19.69 3.01
N ASN A 118 19.05 -18.79 2.96
CA ASN A 118 19.26 -17.81 1.88
C ASN A 118 18.05 -16.89 1.63
N VAL A 119 17.39 -16.47 2.70
CA VAL A 119 16.27 -15.53 2.64
C VAL A 119 16.79 -14.11 2.75
N ASN A 120 16.25 -13.24 1.90
CA ASN A 120 16.61 -11.83 1.82
C ASN A 120 15.99 -11.05 2.99
N PHE A 121 16.84 -10.34 3.72
CA PHE A 121 16.44 -9.35 4.71
C PHE A 121 16.39 -7.98 4.05
N LEU A 122 15.22 -7.36 4.12
CA LEU A 122 14.87 -6.15 3.39
C LEU A 122 14.79 -4.97 4.35
N SER A 123 15.16 -3.79 3.87
CA SER A 123 14.86 -2.53 4.55
C SER A 123 14.54 -1.43 3.55
N THR A 124 13.73 -0.47 3.98
CA THR A 124 13.48 0.80 3.25
C THR A 124 14.19 1.98 3.91
N ASN A 125 14.91 1.74 5.02
CA ASN A 125 15.67 2.76 5.70
C ASN A 125 17.00 3.01 4.96
N LYS A 126 17.05 4.11 4.20
CA LYS A 126 18.22 4.50 3.41
C LYS A 126 19.50 4.66 4.22
N LYS A 127 19.43 4.95 5.52
CA LYS A 127 20.62 5.02 6.38
C LYS A 127 21.33 3.67 6.47
N LEU A 128 20.55 2.58 6.48
CA LEU A 128 21.11 1.22 6.54
C LEU A 128 21.68 0.76 5.19
N PHE A 129 21.44 1.50 4.10
CA PHE A 129 21.91 1.12 2.77
C PHE A 129 23.42 1.33 2.66
N SER A 130 23.93 2.45 3.20
CA SER A 130 25.37 2.74 3.22
C SER A 130 26.13 1.75 4.10
N ASP A 131 25.54 1.34 5.22
CA ASP A 131 26.21 0.48 6.19
C ASP A 131 26.41 -0.95 5.66
N ASN A 132 25.57 -1.38 4.72
CA ASN A 132 25.62 -2.70 4.08
C ASN A 132 26.17 -2.65 2.63
N TYR A 133 26.77 -1.53 2.20
CA TYR A 133 27.34 -1.37 0.86
C TYR A 133 28.68 -2.11 0.66
N ASN A 134 29.15 -2.87 1.65
CA ASN A 134 30.43 -3.60 1.65
C ASN A 134 30.26 -5.12 1.55
N ILE A 135 29.44 -5.59 0.62
CA ILE A 135 29.53 -6.99 0.16
C ILE A 135 29.81 -6.95 -1.34
N LYS A 136 31.11 -6.85 -1.65
CA LYS A 136 31.67 -7.29 -2.93
C LYS A 136 32.05 -8.76 -2.82
#